data_AF-A0AAJ6J1C0-F1
#
_entry.id   AF-A0AAJ6J1C0-F1
#
_cell.length_a   1.000
_cell.length_b   1.000
_cell.length_c   1.000
_cell.angle_alpha   90.00
_cell.angle_beta   90.00
_cell.angle_gamma   90.00
#
_symmetry.space_group_name_H-M   'P 1'
#
loop_
_entity.id
_entity.type
_entity.pdbx_description
1 polymer ?
#
loop_
_entity_poly.entity_id
_entity_poly.type
_entity_poly.pdbx_seq_one_letter_code
_entity_poly.pdbx_strand_id
1 'polypeptide(L)'
;MNVDAEIIETIDAVLGGDHTARIGQDAARIEELASCGFEGLAYEVFEIELVREAEPRLLGMLREGTLARLAVKQCKSRGWKFFVHEDDMRLLRSSPLERDIIMVDVLTEATRKFHRDLQRGQGWKADHNGPRGACSLMSYFIGQCVWVFRRAYVRWARQRVSWARLHAVYDFTEDAANEAGIGGLLQATSYEIDSEVFSTNFEDILEEQAPHTQAVVRLTAMGFPDTEIAKRLKLTTAAVRQRRSRFRTALYQAARERRIWIPEQLHTKAVSRGHNQRGAA
;
A
#
# COMPACT_ATOMS: atom_id res chain seq x y z
N MET A 1 22.64 -1.87 15.84
CA MET A 1 21.74 -0.75 16.23
C MET A 1 20.31 -1.24 16.16
N ASN A 2 19.47 -0.84 17.12
CA ASN A 2 18.05 -1.12 17.08
C ASN A 2 17.37 -0.24 16.02
N VAL A 3 16.54 -0.82 15.15
CA VAL A 3 15.82 -0.10 14.07
C VAL A 3 14.95 1.03 14.62
N ASP A 4 14.37 0.83 15.81
CA ASP A 4 13.57 1.88 16.44
C ASP A 4 14.42 3.09 16.85
N ALA A 5 15.68 2.91 17.29
CA ALA A 5 16.58 4.03 17.63
C ALA A 5 17.03 4.80 16.38
N GLU A 6 17.31 4.08 15.28
CA GLU A 6 17.67 4.72 14.00
C GLU A 6 16.50 5.49 13.38
N ILE A 7 15.27 5.00 13.58
CA ILE A 7 14.05 5.74 13.19
C ILE A 7 13.99 7.05 13.99
N ILE A 8 14.20 7.01 15.30
CA ILE A 8 14.19 8.22 16.15
C ILE A 8 15.29 9.18 15.74
N GLU A 9 16.52 8.71 15.52
CA GLU A 9 17.64 9.55 15.07
C GLU A 9 17.34 10.24 13.73
N THR A 10 16.78 9.49 12.78
CA THR A 10 16.35 10.03 11.48
C THR A 10 15.28 11.11 11.66
N ILE A 11 14.34 10.92 12.59
CA ILE A 11 13.29 11.89 12.88
C ILE A 11 13.86 13.12 13.58
N ASP A 12 14.72 12.95 14.59
CA ASP A 12 15.34 14.03 15.34
C ASP A 12 16.20 14.94 14.45
N ALA A 13 16.88 14.36 13.46
CA ALA A 13 17.62 15.11 12.43
C ALA A 13 16.69 16.04 11.62
N VAL A 14 15.44 15.66 11.40
CA VAL A 14 14.41 16.49 10.73
C VAL A 14 13.85 17.56 11.67
N LEU A 15 13.79 17.28 12.97
CA LEU A 15 13.21 18.23 13.95
C LEU A 15 14.16 19.40 14.28
N GLY A 16 15.48 19.17 14.35
CA GLY A 16 16.48 20.17 14.74
C GLY A 16 16.34 20.66 16.20
N GLY A 17 17.24 21.55 16.65
CA GLY A 17 17.18 22.20 17.97
C GLY A 17 17.67 21.37 19.18
N ASP A 18 17.63 21.96 20.38
CA ASP A 18 18.05 21.32 21.63
C ASP A 18 17.10 20.17 22.01
N HIS A 19 17.62 18.95 22.00
CA HIS A 19 16.87 17.72 22.25
C HIS A 19 16.46 17.58 23.73
N THR A 20 17.33 17.97 24.66
CA THR A 20 17.10 17.75 26.10
C THR A 20 16.07 18.73 26.65
N ALA A 21 16.11 20.00 26.20
CA ALA A 21 15.11 21.00 26.57
C ALA A 21 13.70 20.61 26.12
N ARG A 22 13.54 20.06 24.91
CA ARG A 22 12.26 19.58 24.38
C ARG A 22 11.67 18.46 25.22
N ILE A 23 12.49 17.44 25.54
CA ILE A 23 12.03 16.31 26.36
C ILE A 23 11.53 16.78 27.74
N GLY A 24 12.21 17.75 28.36
CA GLY A 24 11.77 18.31 29.64
C GLY A 24 10.43 19.04 29.57
N GLN A 25 10.22 19.85 28.52
CA GLN A 25 8.94 20.55 28.29
C GLN A 25 7.80 19.55 28.00
N ASP A 26 8.09 18.56 27.15
CA ASP A 26 7.14 17.48 26.82
C ASP A 26 6.73 16.68 28.06
N ALA A 27 7.68 16.44 28.98
CA ALA A 27 7.43 15.71 30.23
C ALA A 27 6.43 16.44 31.12
N ALA A 28 6.66 17.73 31.37
CA ALA A 28 5.76 18.56 32.16
C ALA A 28 4.36 18.63 31.55
N ARG A 29 4.27 18.75 30.22
CA ARG A 29 3.00 18.79 29.50
C ARG A 29 2.21 17.48 29.60
N ILE A 30 2.88 16.33 29.50
CA ILE A 30 2.24 15.03 29.64
C ILE A 30 1.80 14.77 31.09
N GLU A 31 2.57 15.22 32.08
CA GLU A 31 2.21 15.11 33.50
C GLU A 31 0.94 15.92 33.81
N GLU A 32 0.84 17.15 33.30
CA GLU A 32 -0.37 17.98 33.42
C GLU A 32 -1.60 17.28 32.84
N LEU A 33 -1.50 16.75 31.61
CA LEU A 33 -2.60 16.05 30.93
C LEU A 33 -2.98 14.72 31.61
N ALA A 34 -2.01 14.04 32.22
CA ALA A 34 -2.25 12.80 32.96
C ALA A 34 -3.16 13.02 34.18
N SER A 35 -3.09 14.20 34.83
CA SER A 35 -3.95 14.56 35.97
C SER A 35 -5.44 14.58 35.61
N CYS A 36 -5.76 14.82 34.33
CA CYS A 36 -7.11 14.84 33.78
C CYS A 36 -7.43 13.55 32.99
N GLY A 37 -6.63 12.50 33.12
CA GLY A 37 -6.85 11.22 32.42
C GLY A 37 -6.70 11.28 30.90
N PHE A 38 -6.02 12.31 30.38
CA PHE A 38 -5.94 12.62 28.95
C PHE A 38 -7.31 12.91 28.30
N GLU A 39 -8.26 13.45 29.05
CA GLU A 39 -9.59 13.82 28.55
C GLU A 39 -9.84 15.33 28.63
N GLY A 40 -10.90 15.78 27.94
CA GLY A 40 -11.38 17.15 27.98
C GLY A 40 -10.60 18.14 27.11
N LEU A 41 -10.99 19.42 27.22
CA LEU A 41 -10.55 20.49 26.31
C LEU A 41 -9.02 20.68 26.28
N ALA A 42 -8.34 20.51 27.42
CA ALA A 42 -6.88 20.62 27.49
C ALA A 42 -6.18 19.57 26.61
N TYR A 43 -6.72 18.35 26.59
CA TYR A 43 -6.21 17.29 25.73
C TYR A 43 -6.53 17.53 24.25
N GLU A 44 -7.76 17.97 23.94
CA GLU A 44 -8.17 18.29 22.56
C GLU A 44 -7.29 19.38 21.94
N VAL A 45 -7.01 20.46 22.68
CA VAL A 45 -6.11 21.53 22.25
C VAL A 45 -4.70 21.01 22.02
N PHE A 46 -4.20 20.19 22.95
CA PHE A 46 -2.89 19.55 22.81
C PHE A 46 -2.80 18.66 21.58
N GLU A 47 -3.80 17.82 21.32
CA GLU A 47 -3.81 16.93 20.16
C GLU A 47 -3.79 17.75 18.86
N ILE A 48 -4.59 18.82 18.78
CA ILE A 48 -4.60 19.73 17.63
C ILE A 48 -3.23 20.37 17.41
N GLU A 49 -2.57 20.86 18.46
CA GLU A 49 -1.23 21.45 18.36
C GLU A 49 -0.19 20.43 17.92
N LEU A 50 -0.21 19.23 18.50
CA LEU A 50 0.69 18.14 18.14
C LEU A 50 0.56 17.77 16.67
N VAL A 51 -0.68 17.63 16.17
CA VAL A 51 -0.98 17.33 14.77
C VAL A 51 -0.53 18.46 13.86
N ARG A 52 -0.86 19.72 14.18
CA ARG A 52 -0.47 20.91 13.40
C ARG A 52 1.05 21.02 13.26
N GLU A 53 1.78 20.68 14.31
CA GLU A 53 3.23 20.69 14.26
C GLU A 53 3.78 19.49 13.45
N ALA A 54 3.18 18.31 13.56
CA ALA A 54 3.60 17.12 12.83
C ALA A 54 3.32 17.20 11.32
N GLU A 55 2.23 17.83 10.91
CA GLU A 55 1.72 17.86 9.53
C GLU A 55 2.75 18.28 8.48
N PRO A 56 3.39 19.46 8.54
CA PRO A 56 4.34 19.88 7.50
C PRO A 56 5.55 18.93 7.39
N ARG A 57 5.96 18.31 8.50
CA ARG A 57 7.07 17.35 8.55
C ARG A 57 6.68 16.05 7.87
N LEU A 58 5.51 15.51 8.21
CA LEU A 58 4.98 14.29 7.61
C LEU A 58 4.74 14.50 6.10
N LEU A 59 4.26 15.67 5.67
CA LEU A 59 4.07 15.99 4.25
C LEU A 59 5.41 15.99 3.50
N GLY A 60 6.46 16.56 4.11
CA GLY A 60 7.83 16.45 3.60
C GLY A 60 8.31 15.01 3.50
N MET A 61 8.12 14.21 4.57
CA MET A 61 8.52 12.81 4.60
C MET A 61 7.76 11.94 3.58
N LEU A 62 6.49 12.23 3.29
CA LEU A 62 5.71 11.57 2.24
C LEU A 62 6.26 11.93 0.85
N ARG A 63 6.53 13.21 0.60
CA ARG A 63 7.08 13.69 -0.68
C ARG A 63 8.44 13.05 -0.99
N GLU A 64 9.29 12.95 0.03
CA GLU A 64 10.65 12.39 -0.09
C GLU A 64 10.67 10.86 -0.03
N GLY A 65 9.57 10.23 0.41
CA GLY A 65 9.51 8.78 0.65
C GLY A 65 10.20 8.31 1.92
N THR A 66 10.65 9.24 2.77
CA THR A 66 11.23 8.93 4.07
C THR A 66 10.26 8.16 4.95
N LEU A 67 8.97 8.54 4.99
CA LEU A 67 7.97 7.84 5.80
C LEU A 67 7.78 6.38 5.35
N ALA A 68 7.66 6.16 4.04
CA ALA A 68 7.55 4.83 3.43
C ALA A 68 8.79 3.97 3.70
N ARG A 69 9.99 4.54 3.52
CA ARG A 69 11.27 3.85 3.78
C ARG A 69 11.40 3.40 5.23
N LEU A 70 11.06 4.27 6.19
CA LEU A 70 11.08 3.93 7.62
C LEU A 70 10.07 2.83 7.94
N ALA A 71 8.85 2.91 7.38
CA ALA A 71 7.81 1.89 7.59
C ALA A 71 8.19 0.52 7.00
N VAL A 72 8.81 0.48 5.81
CA VAL A 72 9.34 -0.75 5.20
C VAL A 72 10.44 -1.35 6.07
N LYS A 73 11.39 -0.52 6.52
CA LYS A 73 12.48 -0.96 7.40
C LYS A 73 11.94 -1.52 8.73
N GLN A 74 10.95 -0.85 9.30
CA GLN A 74 10.29 -1.25 10.54
C GLN A 74 9.50 -2.57 10.38
N CYS A 75 8.79 -2.76 9.26
CA CYS A 75 8.11 -4.02 8.98
C CYS A 75 9.11 -5.16 8.79
N LYS A 76 10.19 -4.91 8.05
CA LYS A 76 11.26 -5.90 7.80
C LYS A 76 11.91 -6.36 9.10
N SER A 77 12.21 -5.46 10.03
CA SER A 77 12.81 -5.82 11.33
C SER A 77 11.90 -6.68 12.20
N ARG A 78 10.58 -6.63 11.97
CA ARG A 78 9.55 -7.43 12.66
C ARG A 78 9.15 -8.69 11.89
N GLY A 79 9.81 -9.01 10.78
CA GLY A 79 9.51 -10.16 9.93
C GLY A 79 8.24 -10.01 9.09
N TRP A 80 7.69 -8.79 8.99
CA TRP A 80 6.49 -8.52 8.20
C TRP A 80 6.85 -8.18 6.76
N LYS A 81 6.10 -8.77 5.83
CA LYS A 81 6.15 -8.40 4.42
C LYS A 81 5.37 -7.10 4.23
N PHE A 82 6.05 -6.05 3.81
CA PHE A 82 5.48 -4.78 3.44
C PHE A 82 6.28 -4.19 2.29
N PHE A 83 5.57 -3.72 1.27
CA PHE A 83 6.13 -3.15 0.06
C PHE A 83 5.35 -1.88 -0.28
N VAL A 84 6.07 -0.88 -0.78
CA VAL A 84 5.51 0.39 -1.25
C VAL A 84 5.90 0.53 -2.71
N HIS A 85 4.91 0.73 -3.57
CA HIS A 85 5.09 0.75 -5.01
C HIS A 85 5.77 2.05 -5.49
N GLU A 86 6.70 1.97 -6.45
CA GLU A 86 7.42 3.16 -6.94
C GLU A 86 6.51 4.18 -7.64
N ASP A 87 5.48 3.74 -8.38
CA ASP A 87 4.42 4.64 -8.89
C ASP A 87 3.74 5.45 -7.80
N ASP A 88 3.39 4.81 -6.69
CA ASP A 88 2.78 5.50 -5.56
C ASP A 88 3.74 6.53 -4.99
N MET A 89 5.02 6.21 -4.94
CA MET A 89 6.04 7.16 -4.52
C MET A 89 6.20 8.32 -5.49
N ARG A 90 6.14 8.07 -6.81
CA ARG A 90 6.13 9.14 -7.83
C ARG A 90 4.89 10.02 -7.70
N LEU A 91 3.73 9.43 -7.44
CA LEU A 91 2.47 10.14 -7.25
C LEU A 91 2.51 11.00 -5.97
N LEU A 92 2.90 10.42 -4.84
CA LEU A 92 3.06 11.16 -3.58
C LEU A 92 4.12 12.27 -3.68
N ARG A 93 5.16 12.10 -4.50
CA ARG A 93 6.15 13.15 -4.76
C ARG A 93 5.58 14.31 -5.58
N SER A 94 4.73 14.02 -6.56
CA SER A 94 4.22 15.00 -7.54
C SER A 94 2.90 15.65 -7.17
N SER A 95 2.03 14.97 -6.41
CA SER A 95 0.67 15.42 -6.09
C SER A 95 0.54 15.81 -4.61
N PRO A 96 0.36 17.11 -4.28
CA PRO A 96 -0.01 17.54 -2.94
C PRO A 96 -1.32 16.94 -2.45
N LEU A 97 -2.33 16.87 -3.33
CA LEU A 97 -3.64 16.31 -3.00
C LEU A 97 -3.54 14.86 -2.51
N GLU A 98 -2.75 14.03 -3.19
CA GLU A 98 -2.59 12.62 -2.80
C GLU A 98 -1.86 12.47 -1.47
N ARG A 99 -0.93 13.38 -1.17
CA ARG A 99 -0.29 13.44 0.16
C ARG A 99 -1.31 13.80 1.23
N ASP A 100 -2.18 14.77 0.99
CA ASP A 100 -3.19 15.18 1.96
C ASP A 100 -4.17 14.03 2.26
N ILE A 101 -4.59 13.28 1.23
CA ILE A 101 -5.50 12.12 1.39
C ILE A 101 -4.87 11.04 2.29
N ILE A 102 -3.66 10.56 1.97
CA ILE A 102 -3.01 9.54 2.79
C ILE A 102 -2.65 10.09 4.19
N MET A 103 -2.35 11.39 4.30
CA MET A 103 -2.01 12.05 5.56
C MET A 103 -3.15 11.98 6.56
N VAL A 104 -4.38 12.26 6.11
CA VAL A 104 -5.57 12.19 6.97
C VAL A 104 -5.68 10.81 7.61
N ASP A 105 -5.49 9.75 6.83
CA ASP A 105 -5.52 8.37 7.31
C ASP A 105 -4.39 8.06 8.31
N VAL A 106 -3.17 8.53 8.02
CA VAL A 106 -2.02 8.34 8.91
C VAL A 106 -2.24 9.05 10.24
N LEU A 107 -2.59 10.34 10.21
CA LEU A 107 -2.82 11.15 11.41
C LEU A 107 -3.96 10.58 12.25
N THR A 108 -5.08 10.25 11.62
CA THR A 108 -6.27 9.71 12.30
C THR A 108 -5.96 8.39 13.03
N GLU A 109 -5.19 7.49 12.43
CA GLU A 109 -4.82 6.23 13.08
C GLU A 109 -3.74 6.44 14.16
N ALA A 110 -2.81 7.36 13.93
CA ALA A 110 -1.73 7.69 14.85
C ALA A 110 -2.24 8.36 16.11
N THR A 111 -3.11 9.37 16.01
CA THR A 111 -3.72 10.08 17.17
C THR A 111 -4.53 9.12 18.03
N ARG A 112 -5.41 8.31 17.42
CA ARG A 112 -6.17 7.27 18.12
C ARG A 112 -5.27 6.27 18.85
N LYS A 113 -4.17 5.85 18.22
CA LYS A 113 -3.21 4.94 18.86
C LYS A 113 -2.49 5.65 20.01
N PHE A 114 -2.00 6.85 19.78
CA PHE A 114 -1.28 7.66 20.73
C PHE A 114 -2.11 7.91 22.00
N HIS A 115 -3.36 8.36 21.84
CA HIS A 115 -4.31 8.55 22.93
C HIS A 115 -4.51 7.26 23.75
N ARG A 116 -4.79 6.14 23.09
CA ARG A 116 -4.95 4.83 23.76
C ARG A 116 -3.70 4.38 24.50
N ASP A 117 -2.52 4.62 23.93
CA ASP A 117 -1.26 4.25 24.56
C ASP A 117 -1.02 5.11 25.82
N LEU A 118 -1.30 6.42 25.78
CA LEU A 118 -1.25 7.32 26.94
C LEU A 118 -2.20 6.88 28.05
N GLN A 119 -3.47 6.64 27.75
CA GLN A 119 -4.47 6.18 28.73
C GLN A 119 -4.09 4.86 29.41
N ARG A 120 -3.35 3.99 28.72
CA ARG A 120 -2.90 2.69 29.25
C ARG A 120 -1.56 2.77 30.00
N GLY A 121 -0.94 3.94 30.09
CA GLY A 121 0.41 4.10 30.64
C GLY A 121 1.51 3.41 29.81
N GLN A 122 1.19 3.04 28.57
CA GLN A 122 2.10 2.42 27.59
C GLN A 122 2.63 3.42 26.56
N GLY A 123 2.26 4.70 26.73
CA GLY A 123 2.58 5.81 25.85
C GLY A 123 4.03 6.29 25.96
N TRP A 124 4.25 7.52 25.51
CA TRP A 124 5.54 8.18 25.59
C TRP A 124 6.04 8.31 27.03
N LYS A 125 7.35 8.17 27.24
CA LYS A 125 8.04 8.36 28.52
C LYS A 125 9.34 9.12 28.28
N ALA A 126 9.57 10.17 29.03
CA ALA A 126 10.74 11.05 28.89
C ALA A 126 12.08 10.32 29.15
N ASP A 127 12.10 9.39 30.08
CA ASP A 127 13.27 8.65 30.58
C ASP A 127 13.35 7.22 30.03
N HIS A 128 12.74 6.95 28.87
CA HIS A 128 12.60 5.59 28.37
C HIS A 128 13.96 4.92 28.07
N ASN A 129 14.41 4.07 29.00
CA ASN A 129 15.64 3.26 28.85
C ASN A 129 15.45 1.98 28.01
N GLY A 130 14.32 1.85 27.31
CA GLY A 130 14.06 0.73 26.43
C GLY A 130 14.75 0.87 25.07
N PRO A 131 14.45 -0.03 24.12
CA PRO A 131 15.17 -0.10 22.85
C PRO A 131 15.09 1.19 22.01
N ARG A 132 14.07 2.03 22.23
CA ARG A 132 13.88 3.33 21.57
C ARG A 132 14.75 4.45 22.13
N GLY A 133 15.23 4.32 23.37
CA GLY A 133 15.85 5.42 24.11
C GLY A 133 14.88 6.55 24.48
N ALA A 134 15.39 7.55 25.19
CA ALA A 134 14.70 8.82 25.43
C ALA A 134 14.53 9.56 24.09
N CYS A 135 13.36 10.13 23.85
CA CYS A 135 13.07 10.90 22.64
C CYS A 135 12.04 11.99 22.93
N SER A 136 11.98 13.03 22.09
CA SER A 136 10.92 14.04 22.21
C SER A 136 9.55 13.43 21.92
N LEU A 137 8.49 14.08 22.43
CA LEU A 137 7.12 13.67 22.17
C LEU A 137 6.78 13.70 20.68
N MET A 138 7.30 14.70 19.96
CA MET A 138 7.15 14.82 18.51
C MET A 138 7.81 13.63 17.79
N SER A 139 9.02 13.25 18.18
CA SER A 139 9.73 12.11 17.58
C SER A 139 8.98 10.80 17.81
N TYR A 140 8.44 10.64 19.01
CA TYR A 140 7.58 9.51 19.34
C TYR A 140 6.31 9.49 18.49
N PHE A 141 5.63 10.63 18.35
CA PHE A 141 4.40 10.73 17.58
C PHE A 141 4.64 10.44 16.08
N ILE A 142 5.71 10.96 15.49
CA ILE A 142 6.10 10.60 14.12
C ILE A 142 6.45 9.10 14.04
N GLY A 143 7.06 8.52 15.06
CA GLY A 143 7.26 7.07 15.16
C GLY A 143 5.95 6.26 15.14
N GLN A 144 4.88 6.79 15.76
CA GLN A 144 3.53 6.21 15.65
C GLN A 144 2.96 6.35 14.24
N CYS A 145 3.21 7.49 13.56
CA CYS A 145 2.84 7.68 12.16
C CYS A 145 3.51 6.66 11.25
N VAL A 146 4.81 6.39 11.43
CA VAL A 146 5.56 5.33 10.74
C VAL A 146 4.90 3.96 10.96
N TRP A 147 4.47 3.70 12.20
CA TRP A 147 3.86 2.42 12.57
C TRP A 147 2.51 2.17 11.90
N VAL A 148 1.66 3.20 11.82
CA VAL A 148 0.34 3.10 11.18
C VAL A 148 0.38 3.24 9.67
N PHE A 149 1.47 3.79 9.11
CA PHE A 149 1.63 4.06 7.68
C PHE A 149 1.31 2.85 6.80
N ARG A 150 1.75 1.63 7.18
CA ARG A 150 1.43 0.41 6.40
C ARG A 150 -0.07 0.26 6.14
N ARG A 151 -0.91 0.48 7.15
CA ARG A 151 -2.37 0.31 7.03
C ARG A 151 -2.99 1.44 6.22
N ALA A 152 -2.55 2.68 6.46
CA ALA A 152 -2.99 3.85 5.71
C ALA A 152 -2.64 3.74 4.22
N TYR A 153 -1.39 3.36 3.92
CA TYR A 153 -0.92 3.14 2.56
C TYR A 153 -1.75 2.09 1.81
N VAL A 154 -1.95 0.91 2.40
CA VAL A 154 -2.77 -0.15 1.77
C VAL A 154 -4.21 0.32 1.54
N ARG A 155 -4.78 1.13 2.46
CA ARG A 155 -6.13 1.67 2.27
C ARG A 155 -6.18 2.68 1.13
N TRP A 156 -5.26 3.64 1.12
CA TRP A 156 -5.14 4.68 0.11
C TRP A 156 -4.86 4.09 -1.29
N ALA A 157 -3.91 3.16 -1.41
CA ALA A 157 -3.57 2.51 -2.67
C ALA A 157 -4.75 1.67 -3.22
N ARG A 158 -5.47 0.92 -2.36
CA ARG A 158 -6.73 0.25 -2.75
C ARG A 158 -7.81 1.23 -3.23
N GLN A 159 -8.02 2.34 -2.52
CA GLN A 159 -8.99 3.35 -2.93
C GLN A 159 -8.63 3.93 -4.30
N ARG A 160 -7.36 4.24 -4.54
CA ARG A 160 -6.88 4.73 -5.84
C ARG A 160 -7.12 3.75 -6.98
N VAL A 161 -6.84 2.46 -6.77
CA VAL A 161 -7.12 1.41 -7.77
C VAL A 161 -8.62 1.25 -8.00
N SER A 162 -9.42 1.32 -6.94
CA SER A 162 -10.89 1.27 -7.03
C SER A 162 -11.45 2.47 -7.81
N TRP A 163 -11.00 3.68 -7.52
CA TRP A 163 -11.39 4.90 -8.23
C TRP A 163 -10.97 4.87 -9.69
N ALA A 164 -9.75 4.42 -10.00
CA ALA A 164 -9.30 4.24 -11.38
C ALA A 164 -10.17 3.23 -12.15
N ARG A 165 -10.60 2.14 -11.48
CA ARG A 165 -11.53 1.16 -12.06
C ARG A 165 -12.93 1.74 -12.24
N LEU A 166 -13.46 2.43 -11.24
CA LEU A 166 -14.78 3.07 -11.31
C LEU A 166 -14.81 4.11 -12.43
N HIS A 167 -13.81 4.99 -12.56
CA HIS A 167 -13.75 5.93 -13.67
C HIS A 167 -13.57 5.25 -15.03
N ALA A 168 -12.76 4.20 -15.11
CA ALA A 168 -12.66 3.38 -16.32
C ALA A 168 -13.94 2.59 -16.65
N VAL A 169 -14.87 2.41 -15.71
CA VAL A 169 -16.18 1.78 -15.92
C VAL A 169 -17.25 2.83 -16.22
N TYR A 170 -17.20 4.01 -15.61
CA TYR A 170 -18.14 5.11 -15.85
C TYR A 170 -17.91 5.81 -17.19
N ASP A 171 -16.69 5.80 -17.74
CA ASP A 171 -16.42 6.24 -19.12
C ASP A 171 -16.97 5.26 -20.18
N PHE A 172 -17.44 4.08 -19.78
CA PHE A 172 -17.94 3.02 -20.67
C PHE A 172 -19.26 2.44 -20.16
N THR A 173 -20.34 3.20 -20.25
CA THR A 173 -21.69 2.62 -20.17
C THR A 173 -22.16 2.17 -21.55
N GLU A 174 -22.17 0.86 -21.80
CA GLU A 174 -23.36 0.07 -22.17
C GLU A 174 -22.97 -1.43 -22.33
N ASP A 175 -23.76 -2.30 -21.69
CA ASP A 175 -23.80 -3.77 -21.78
C ASP A 175 -22.70 -4.63 -21.12
N ALA A 176 -22.83 -4.81 -19.81
CA ALA A 176 -22.13 -5.81 -19.02
C ALA A 176 -22.94 -7.12 -18.89
N ALA A 177 -22.58 -8.17 -19.64
CA ALA A 177 -23.05 -9.54 -19.37
C ALA A 177 -22.14 -10.63 -19.96
N ASN A 178 -21.28 -11.27 -19.14
CA ASN A 178 -21.18 -12.75 -19.01
C ASN A 178 -19.99 -13.22 -18.16
N GLU A 179 -20.26 -14.16 -17.26
CA GLU A 179 -19.55 -14.41 -15.99
C GLU A 179 -18.56 -15.60 -15.94
N ALA A 180 -18.21 -16.24 -17.06
CA ALA A 180 -17.51 -17.54 -17.00
C ALA A 180 -16.26 -17.66 -17.89
N GLY A 181 -15.41 -16.62 -17.95
CA GLY A 181 -14.18 -16.58 -18.76
C GLY A 181 -13.02 -15.82 -18.09
N ILE A 182 -12.07 -15.23 -18.84
CA ILE A 182 -11.11 -14.26 -18.24
C ILE A 182 -11.85 -13.06 -17.62
N GLY A 183 -13.09 -12.81 -18.03
CA GLY A 183 -14.03 -11.96 -17.30
C GLY A 183 -14.23 -12.41 -15.85
N GLY A 184 -14.23 -13.72 -15.55
CA GLY A 184 -14.24 -14.27 -14.19
C GLY A 184 -12.93 -14.08 -13.42
N LEU A 185 -11.78 -13.89 -14.09
CA LEU A 185 -10.52 -13.49 -13.43
C LEU A 185 -10.51 -11.98 -13.11
N LEU A 186 -11.28 -11.21 -13.88
CA LEU A 186 -11.55 -9.78 -13.67
C LEU A 186 -12.77 -9.53 -12.75
N GLN A 187 -13.68 -10.50 -12.57
CA GLN A 187 -14.84 -10.47 -11.67
C GLN A 187 -14.62 -11.22 -10.35
N ALA A 188 -13.67 -12.15 -10.26
CA ALA A 188 -13.20 -12.73 -8.99
C ALA A 188 -12.55 -11.69 -8.07
N THR A 189 -12.47 -10.42 -8.50
CA THR A 189 -12.31 -9.24 -7.66
C THR A 189 -13.52 -8.97 -6.74
N SER A 190 -14.62 -9.73 -6.85
CA SER A 190 -15.75 -9.72 -5.91
C SER A 190 -15.53 -10.62 -4.68
N TYR A 191 -14.47 -11.42 -4.67
CA TYR A 191 -13.92 -12.00 -3.44
C TYR A 191 -12.82 -11.07 -2.93
N GLU A 192 -12.86 -10.75 -1.63
CA GLU A 192 -11.85 -9.99 -0.89
C GLU A 192 -10.44 -10.52 -1.16
N ILE A 193 -9.78 -9.97 -2.18
CA ILE A 193 -8.39 -10.25 -2.52
C ILE A 193 -7.70 -8.90 -2.64
N ASP A 194 -6.54 -8.78 -1.99
CA ASP A 194 -5.53 -7.71 -2.07
C ASP A 194 -5.24 -7.30 -3.53
N SER A 195 -6.18 -6.57 -4.11
CA SER A 195 -6.23 -6.20 -5.51
C SER A 195 -5.40 -4.92 -5.73
N GLU A 196 -4.10 -5.06 -5.55
CA GLU A 196 -3.12 -3.98 -5.61
C GLU A 196 -2.00 -4.23 -6.66
N VAL A 197 -2.17 -5.18 -7.59
CA VAL A 197 -1.02 -5.75 -8.31
C VAL A 197 -1.18 -5.81 -9.83
N PHE A 198 -1.40 -4.68 -10.50
CA PHE A 198 -1.34 -4.67 -11.98
C PHE A 198 -0.68 -3.44 -12.64
N SER A 199 -0.27 -2.38 -11.94
CA SER A 199 -0.05 -1.11 -12.65
C SER A 199 1.32 -0.81 -13.25
N THR A 200 2.37 -1.63 -13.12
CA THR A 200 3.71 -1.07 -13.42
C THR A 200 4.70 -1.91 -14.19
N ASN A 201 4.24 -3.00 -14.78
CA ASN A 201 5.02 -3.70 -15.81
C ASN A 201 4.10 -4.52 -16.74
N PHE A 202 2.78 -4.41 -16.56
CA PHE A 202 1.82 -5.13 -17.40
C PHE A 202 1.84 -4.60 -18.82
N GLU A 203 1.89 -3.27 -18.97
CA GLU A 203 1.91 -2.61 -20.27
C GLU A 203 3.20 -2.90 -21.03
N ASP A 204 4.35 -2.84 -20.36
CA ASP A 204 5.65 -3.20 -20.95
C ASP A 204 5.68 -4.67 -21.41
N ILE A 205 5.18 -5.61 -20.59
CA ILE A 205 5.10 -7.04 -20.97
C ILE A 205 4.09 -7.24 -22.12
N LEU A 206 3.04 -6.43 -22.17
CA LEU A 206 2.06 -6.45 -23.24
C LEU A 206 2.67 -5.95 -24.54
N GLU A 207 3.41 -4.83 -24.50
CA GLU A 207 4.13 -4.25 -25.62
C GLU A 207 5.20 -5.20 -26.20
N GLU A 208 5.80 -6.05 -25.37
CA GLU A 208 6.69 -7.14 -25.81
C GLU A 208 5.97 -8.25 -26.62
N GLN A 209 4.64 -8.32 -26.60
CA GLN A 209 3.88 -9.34 -27.33
C GLN A 209 3.61 -8.96 -28.79
N ALA A 210 3.30 -9.97 -29.61
CA ALA A 210 2.85 -9.74 -30.97
C ALA A 210 1.60 -8.82 -31.03
N PRO A 211 1.46 -7.95 -32.06
CA PRO A 211 0.38 -6.96 -32.15
C PRO A 211 -1.03 -7.54 -32.00
N HIS A 212 -1.26 -8.74 -32.55
CA HIS A 212 -2.55 -9.42 -32.40
C HIS A 212 -2.81 -9.92 -30.97
N THR A 213 -1.78 -10.28 -30.22
CA THR A 213 -1.91 -10.64 -28.80
C THR A 213 -2.22 -9.39 -27.98
N GLN A 214 -1.55 -8.27 -28.28
CA GLN A 214 -1.84 -6.98 -27.67
C GLN A 214 -3.30 -6.58 -27.85
N ALA A 215 -3.77 -6.56 -29.10
CA ALA A 215 -5.13 -6.20 -29.44
C ALA A 215 -6.16 -7.12 -28.76
N VAL A 216 -5.91 -8.44 -28.72
CA VAL A 216 -6.79 -9.39 -28.02
C VAL A 216 -6.86 -9.08 -26.52
N VAL A 217 -5.73 -8.84 -25.87
CA VAL A 217 -5.69 -8.58 -24.41
C VAL A 217 -6.34 -7.24 -24.08
N ARG A 218 -6.06 -6.18 -24.85
CA ARG A 218 -6.70 -4.86 -24.68
C ARG A 218 -8.22 -4.95 -24.84
N LEU A 219 -8.70 -5.60 -25.89
CA LEU A 219 -10.15 -5.79 -26.10
C LEU A 219 -10.77 -6.67 -25.00
N THR A 220 -10.03 -7.65 -24.48
CA THR A 220 -10.50 -8.45 -23.34
C THR A 220 -10.60 -7.61 -22.07
N ALA A 221 -9.64 -6.72 -21.82
CA ALA A 221 -9.65 -5.79 -20.69
C ALA A 221 -10.78 -4.75 -20.82
N MET A 222 -11.12 -4.36 -22.04
CA MET A 222 -12.29 -3.53 -22.38
C MET A 222 -13.63 -4.31 -22.30
N GLY A 223 -13.63 -5.59 -21.89
CA GLY A 223 -14.85 -6.36 -21.66
C GLY A 223 -15.47 -7.02 -22.90
N PHE A 224 -14.83 -6.94 -24.08
CA PHE A 224 -15.39 -7.57 -25.29
C PHE A 224 -15.42 -9.10 -25.18
N PRO A 225 -16.52 -9.76 -25.59
CA PRO A 225 -16.60 -11.22 -25.58
C PRO A 225 -15.71 -11.84 -26.66
N ASP A 226 -15.24 -13.08 -26.43
CA ASP A 226 -14.32 -13.80 -27.34
C ASP A 226 -14.82 -13.87 -28.79
N THR A 227 -16.15 -13.97 -28.98
CA THR A 227 -16.80 -14.00 -30.30
C THR A 227 -16.69 -12.66 -31.02
N GLU A 228 -16.83 -11.55 -30.30
CA GLU A 228 -16.73 -10.22 -30.87
C GLU A 228 -15.28 -9.82 -31.12
N ILE A 229 -14.37 -10.17 -30.21
CA ILE A 229 -12.92 -9.99 -30.43
C ILE A 229 -12.47 -10.76 -31.67
N ALA A 230 -12.92 -12.01 -31.81
CA ALA A 230 -12.65 -12.84 -32.99
C ALA A 230 -13.15 -12.16 -34.28
N LYS A 231 -14.38 -11.65 -34.29
CA LYS A 231 -14.95 -10.93 -35.43
C LYS A 231 -14.17 -9.65 -35.75
N ARG A 232 -13.88 -8.81 -34.76
CA ARG A 232 -13.18 -7.52 -34.92
C ARG A 232 -11.75 -7.71 -35.45
N LEU A 233 -11.05 -8.71 -34.96
CA LEU A 233 -9.66 -8.98 -35.34
C LEU A 233 -9.52 -9.96 -36.51
N LYS A 234 -10.64 -10.41 -37.11
CA LYS A 234 -10.66 -11.45 -38.15
C LYS A 234 -9.90 -12.72 -37.73
N LEU A 235 -10.08 -13.12 -36.48
CA LEU A 235 -9.49 -14.31 -35.85
C LEU A 235 -10.58 -15.34 -35.57
N THR A 236 -10.18 -16.58 -35.28
CA THR A 236 -11.08 -17.56 -34.68
C THR A 236 -11.17 -17.34 -33.17
N THR A 237 -12.30 -17.72 -32.56
CA THR A 237 -12.47 -17.70 -31.09
C THR A 237 -11.40 -18.55 -30.38
N ALA A 238 -10.98 -19.66 -31.00
CA ALA A 238 -9.86 -20.47 -30.54
C ALA A 238 -8.52 -19.69 -30.55
N ALA A 239 -8.26 -18.90 -31.59
CA ALA A 239 -7.07 -18.07 -31.68
C ALA A 239 -7.04 -16.94 -30.63
N VAL A 240 -8.20 -16.37 -30.29
CA VAL A 240 -8.37 -15.39 -29.19
C VAL A 240 -7.98 -16.03 -27.85
N ARG A 241 -8.54 -17.20 -27.53
CA ARG A 241 -8.20 -17.95 -26.30
C ARG A 241 -6.73 -18.32 -26.23
N GLN A 242 -6.15 -18.78 -27.34
CA GLN A 242 -4.73 -19.14 -27.40
C GLN A 242 -3.82 -17.94 -27.14
N ARG A 243 -4.16 -16.75 -27.67
CA ARG A 243 -3.39 -15.51 -27.44
C ARG A 243 -3.45 -15.06 -25.99
N ARG A 244 -4.64 -15.11 -25.37
CA ARG A 244 -4.80 -14.88 -23.93
C ARG A 244 -3.96 -15.86 -23.09
N SER A 245 -3.95 -17.14 -23.48
CA SER A 245 -3.13 -18.15 -22.81
C SER A 245 -1.62 -17.86 -22.92
N ARG A 246 -1.15 -17.47 -24.11
CA ARG A 246 0.27 -17.09 -24.35
C ARG A 246 0.68 -15.90 -23.51
N PHE A 247 -0.13 -14.84 -23.47
CA PHE A 247 0.16 -13.67 -22.64
C PHE A 247 0.17 -14.02 -21.15
N ARG A 248 -0.75 -14.88 -20.69
CA ARG A 248 -0.74 -15.40 -19.33
C ARG A 248 0.55 -16.14 -18.99
N THR A 249 1.09 -16.95 -19.91
CA THR A 249 2.40 -17.59 -19.75
C THR A 249 3.53 -16.57 -19.66
N ALA A 250 3.50 -15.51 -20.48
CA ALA A 250 4.49 -14.43 -20.43
C ALA A 250 4.46 -13.70 -19.07
N LEU A 251 3.28 -13.44 -18.51
CA LEU A 251 3.15 -12.87 -17.16
C LEU A 251 3.76 -13.79 -16.10
N TYR A 252 3.48 -15.09 -16.14
CA TYR A 252 4.10 -16.03 -15.18
C TYR A 252 5.62 -16.11 -15.31
N GLN A 253 6.15 -16.02 -16.54
CA GLN A 253 7.58 -15.99 -16.78
C GLN A 253 8.22 -14.71 -16.23
N ALA A 254 7.61 -13.55 -16.50
CA ALA A 254 8.04 -12.27 -15.94
C ALA A 254 7.96 -12.26 -14.41
N ALA A 255 7.00 -12.97 -13.82
CA ALA A 255 6.91 -13.13 -12.37
C ALA A 255 8.05 -13.98 -11.81
N ARG A 256 8.41 -15.07 -12.50
CA ARG A 256 9.54 -15.92 -12.15
C ARG A 256 10.88 -15.18 -12.24
N GLU A 257 11.00 -14.28 -13.22
CA GLU A 257 12.16 -13.40 -13.42
C GLU A 257 12.17 -12.19 -12.48
N ARG A 258 11.18 -12.08 -11.57
CA ARG A 258 11.01 -10.96 -10.63
C ARG A 258 10.81 -9.60 -11.33
N ARG A 259 10.40 -9.59 -12.61
CA ARG A 259 9.99 -8.38 -13.33
C ARG A 259 8.60 -7.92 -12.86
N ILE A 260 7.73 -8.85 -12.51
CA ILE A 260 6.44 -8.56 -11.84
C ILE A 260 6.26 -9.44 -10.61
N TRP A 261 5.31 -9.09 -9.76
CA TRP A 261 4.86 -9.96 -8.68
C TRP A 261 3.44 -10.44 -8.99
N ILE A 262 3.18 -11.73 -8.81
CA ILE A 262 1.84 -12.32 -8.95
C ILE A 262 1.52 -13.01 -7.61
N PRO A 263 0.45 -12.61 -6.90
CA PRO A 263 0.01 -13.28 -5.68
C PRO A 263 -0.16 -14.79 -5.90
N GLU A 264 0.31 -15.61 -4.96
CA GLU A 264 0.23 -17.08 -5.03
C GLU A 264 -1.20 -17.61 -5.20
N GLN A 265 -2.21 -16.84 -4.75
CA GLN A 265 -3.62 -17.16 -4.87
C GLN A 265 -4.14 -17.09 -6.32
N LEU A 266 -3.46 -16.33 -7.17
CA LEU A 266 -3.78 -16.19 -8.60
C LEU A 266 -2.96 -17.13 -9.48
N HIS A 267 -2.03 -17.89 -8.88
CA HIS A 267 -1.34 -18.96 -9.58
C HIS A 267 -2.39 -20.02 -9.85
N THR A 268 -2.82 -20.13 -11.11
CA THR A 268 -3.62 -21.28 -11.54
C THR A 268 -2.78 -22.51 -11.19
N LYS A 269 -3.20 -23.27 -10.17
CA LYS A 269 -2.58 -24.54 -9.80
C LYS A 269 -2.31 -25.28 -11.10
N ALA A 270 -1.04 -25.37 -11.47
CA ALA A 270 -0.62 -26.31 -12.47
C ALA A 270 -0.97 -27.65 -11.85
N VAL A 271 -2.15 -28.18 -12.20
CA VAL A 271 -2.49 -29.56 -11.92
C VAL A 271 -1.32 -30.34 -12.47
N SER A 272 -0.55 -30.90 -11.55
CA SER A 272 0.54 -31.81 -11.77
C SER A 272 0.01 -32.99 -12.58
N ARG A 273 -0.09 -32.83 -13.90
CA ARG A 273 -0.25 -33.92 -14.84
C ARG A 273 1.14 -34.48 -15.06
N GLY A 274 1.46 -35.55 -14.31
CA GLY A 274 2.59 -36.39 -14.65
C GLY A 274 3.25 -37.13 -13.50
N HIS A 275 2.51 -38.01 -12.81
CA HIS A 275 2.93 -39.41 -12.58
C HIS A 275 1.84 -40.16 -11.80
N ASN A 276 0.80 -40.55 -12.53
CA ASN A 276 0.04 -41.76 -12.21
C ASN A 276 0.12 -42.65 -13.45
N GLN A 277 1.27 -43.30 -13.63
CA GLN A 277 1.29 -44.59 -14.30
C GLN A 277 1.17 -45.65 -13.22
N ARG A 278 -0.05 -46.14 -13.04
CA ARG A 278 -0.30 -47.50 -12.55
C ARG A 278 -1.15 -48.19 -13.62
N GLY A 279 -0.63 -49.28 -14.17
CA GLY A 279 -1.47 -50.37 -14.65
C GLY A 279 -1.16 -50.91 -16.06
N ALA A 280 -0.38 -51.98 -16.08
CA ALA A 280 -0.57 -53.18 -16.90
C ALA A 280 -0.35 -53.12 -18.43
N ALA A 281 0.79 -53.68 -18.86
CA ALA A 281 0.82 -54.94 -19.61
C ALA A 281 2.07 -55.72 -19.19
#